data_AF-A0AAD8R3U7-F1
#
_entry.id   AF-A0AAD8R3U7-F1
#
_cell.length_a   1.000
_cell.length_b   1.000
_cell.length_c   1.000
_cell.angle_alpha   90.00
_cell.angle_beta   90.00
_cell.angle_gamma   90.00
#
_symmetry.space_group_name_H-M   'P 1'
#
loop_
_entity.id
_entity.type
_entity.pdbx_description
1 polymer ?
#
loop_
_entity_poly.entity_id
_entity_poly.type
_entity_poly.pdbx_seq_one_letter_code
_entity_poly.pdbx_strand_id
1 'polypeptide(L)'
;MASSSAPAQVRSCVILATNDYSSHTYTFHHIDAAPFFSRPDPDTQAMDDGINLPPASARGYYLEFHLLLRGCERDAGVKVVSTDAERRTVIYNVARRAVRGGPMMHAPKDSPVSLAVGDGMFVFERRPASGHRRFEALRYDPLREDWFWYGIPMPPYVRDPGYRRSSITALTPAAGGRIWTTTEGVGTYSFDTRRRSWRKEGDWALPFLGQAEHVPGRGDGLSFEFLAVECNGYTSPNGPLCAVDLATATADSPPVVRGVWEEFKPPGEWTPSTPSLVHLGSGKMCVFRFFQTDRTGGSRNRRVVVITAVEVSAHDGEIKMVKHRSKSIRFQEHLGHITWIL
;
A
#
# COMPACT_ATOMS: atom_id res chain seq x y z
N MET A 1 17.81 -7.99 26.38
CA MET A 1 18.69 -7.94 25.19
C MET A 1 18.13 -6.91 24.25
N ALA A 2 18.88 -5.84 23.99
CA ALA A 2 18.45 -4.72 23.15
C ALA A 2 18.19 -5.22 21.72
N SER A 3 17.00 -4.98 21.20
CA SER A 3 16.70 -5.20 19.79
C SER A 3 17.47 -4.16 18.97
N SER A 4 18.50 -4.58 18.24
CA SER A 4 19.12 -3.71 17.25
C SER A 4 18.09 -3.40 16.17
N SER A 5 17.61 -2.15 16.12
CA SER A 5 16.81 -1.68 14.99
C SER A 5 17.69 -1.75 13.74
N ALA A 6 17.32 -2.59 12.78
CA ALA A 6 17.95 -2.59 11.46
C ALA A 6 17.94 -1.16 10.90
N PRO A 7 19.04 -0.68 10.27
CA PRO A 7 19.09 0.67 9.73
C PRO A 7 17.93 0.88 8.75
N ALA A 8 17.26 2.02 8.85
CA ALA A 8 16.17 2.38 7.95
C ALA A 8 16.71 2.42 6.51
N GLN A 9 16.35 1.40 5.71
CA GLN A 9 16.78 1.30 4.32
C GLN A 9 16.25 2.49 3.54
N VAL A 10 17.16 3.37 3.10
CA VAL A 10 16.84 4.47 2.19
C VAL A 10 16.66 3.87 0.80
N ARG A 11 15.44 3.92 0.27
CA ARG A 11 15.09 3.49 -1.06
C ARG A 11 15.26 4.66 -2.01
N SER A 12 15.98 4.46 -3.11
CA SER A 12 16.09 5.42 -4.20
C SER A 12 15.23 5.05 -5.40
N CYS A 13 14.58 3.89 -5.40
CA CYS A 13 13.83 3.38 -6.54
C CYS A 13 12.42 3.00 -6.12
N VAL A 14 11.48 3.30 -7.02
CA VAL A 14 10.08 2.97 -6.94
C VAL A 14 9.72 2.08 -8.12
N ILE A 15 8.95 1.00 -7.91
CA ILE A 15 8.52 0.13 -9.03
C ILE A 15 7.08 0.41 -9.36
N LEU A 16 6.82 0.84 -10.60
CA LEU A 16 5.49 0.97 -11.16
C LEU A 16 5.13 -0.29 -11.94
N ALA A 17 4.03 -0.96 -11.56
CA ALA A 17 3.49 -2.09 -12.30
C ALA A 17 2.33 -1.65 -13.21
N THR A 18 2.43 -1.93 -14.51
CA THR A 18 1.37 -1.67 -15.49
C THR A 18 0.89 -2.98 -16.09
N ASN A 19 -0.42 -3.15 -16.22
CA ASN A 19 -1.01 -4.27 -16.99
C ASN A 19 -1.12 -3.89 -18.48
N ASP A 20 -1.27 -4.84 -19.37
CA ASP A 20 -1.79 -4.67 -20.72
C ASP A 20 -2.84 -5.75 -20.94
N TYR A 21 -4.11 -5.35 -20.91
CA TYR A 21 -5.22 -6.30 -21.08
C TYR A 21 -5.23 -6.96 -22.47
N SER A 22 -4.63 -6.35 -23.50
CA SER A 22 -4.59 -6.95 -24.83
C SER A 22 -3.65 -8.15 -24.88
N SER A 23 -2.46 -8.01 -24.27
CA SER A 23 -1.47 -9.08 -24.20
C SER A 23 -1.59 -9.95 -22.93
N HIS A 24 -2.49 -9.59 -22.00
CA HIS A 24 -2.59 -10.18 -20.67
C HIS A 24 -1.24 -10.18 -19.93
N THR A 25 -0.43 -9.13 -20.14
CA THR A 25 0.90 -9.03 -19.54
C THR A 25 1.03 -7.90 -18.55
N TYR A 26 1.79 -8.13 -17.48
CA TYR A 26 2.25 -7.10 -16.56
C TYR A 26 3.68 -6.70 -16.88
N THR A 27 3.97 -5.41 -16.91
CA THR A 27 5.31 -4.86 -17.01
C THR A 27 5.69 -4.10 -15.76
N PHE A 28 6.94 -4.31 -15.29
CA PHE A 28 7.50 -3.62 -14.13
C PHE A 28 8.46 -2.52 -14.57
N HIS A 29 8.29 -1.31 -14.05
CA HIS A 29 9.06 -0.14 -14.44
C HIS A 29 9.76 0.44 -13.20
N HIS A 30 11.09 0.48 -13.22
CA HIS A 30 11.88 1.05 -12.13
C HIS A 30 12.03 2.56 -12.34
N ILE A 31 11.55 3.35 -11.39
CA ILE A 31 11.58 4.81 -11.38
C ILE A 31 12.57 5.25 -10.32
N ASP A 32 13.62 5.98 -10.72
CA ASP A 32 14.52 6.63 -9.77
C ASP A 32 13.78 7.79 -9.09
N ALA A 33 13.64 7.69 -7.77
CA ALA A 33 12.97 8.66 -6.92
C ALA A 33 13.87 9.84 -6.56
N ALA A 34 15.20 9.72 -6.66
CA ALA A 34 16.14 10.76 -6.24
C ALA A 34 15.90 12.13 -6.90
N PRO A 35 15.60 12.23 -8.23
CA PRO A 35 15.34 13.51 -8.89
C PRO A 35 14.15 14.28 -8.33
N PHE A 36 13.19 13.59 -7.70
CA PHE A 36 12.00 14.23 -7.14
C PHE A 36 12.28 15.02 -5.85
N PHE A 37 13.36 14.70 -5.11
CA PHE A 37 13.73 15.34 -3.83
C PHE A 37 14.81 16.43 -3.97
N SER A 38 15.00 16.98 -5.18
CA SER A 38 16.09 17.90 -5.47
C SER A 38 15.85 19.34 -5.01
N ARG A 39 14.60 19.83 -5.06
CA ARG A 39 14.17 21.15 -4.54
C ARG A 39 12.70 21.10 -4.10
N PRO A 40 12.35 21.73 -2.97
CA PRO A 40 10.96 21.96 -2.59
C PRO A 40 10.23 22.76 -3.67
N ASP A 41 8.95 22.45 -3.89
CA ASP A 41 8.09 23.18 -4.82
C ASP A 41 6.83 23.65 -4.08
N PRO A 42 6.66 24.96 -3.84
CA PRO A 42 5.54 25.47 -3.07
C PRO A 42 4.22 25.45 -3.84
N ASP A 43 4.22 25.32 -5.17
CA ASP A 43 3.00 25.35 -5.96
C ASP A 43 2.35 23.97 -6.05
N THR A 44 1.18 23.80 -5.43
CA THR A 44 0.41 22.54 -5.44
C THR A 44 -0.12 22.13 -6.82
N GLN A 45 -0.12 23.04 -7.80
CA GLN A 45 -0.49 22.75 -9.20
C GLN A 45 0.72 22.51 -10.09
N ALA A 46 1.92 22.92 -9.67
CA ALA A 46 3.14 22.73 -10.45
C ALA A 46 3.46 21.24 -10.61
N MET A 47 3.68 20.85 -11.86
CA MET A 47 4.02 19.49 -12.26
C MET A 47 4.84 19.51 -13.54
N ASP A 48 5.98 18.80 -13.56
CA ASP A 48 6.77 18.64 -14.77
C ASP A 48 6.04 17.67 -15.75
N ASP A 49 5.93 18.07 -17.01
CA ASP A 49 5.24 17.30 -18.04
C ASP A 49 6.07 16.09 -18.52
N GLY A 50 5.45 14.90 -18.46
CA GLY A 50 5.75 13.74 -19.30
C GLY A 50 7.17 13.16 -19.23
N ILE A 51 7.57 12.59 -18.10
CA ILE A 51 8.67 11.62 -18.17
C ILE A 51 8.17 10.40 -18.95
N ASN A 52 8.96 9.94 -19.93
CA ASN A 52 8.69 8.69 -20.62
C ASN A 52 8.75 7.55 -19.60
N LEU A 53 7.73 6.67 -19.62
CA LEU A 53 7.74 5.48 -18.80
C LEU A 53 9.06 4.71 -19.06
N PRO A 54 9.88 4.41 -18.03
CA PRO A 54 11.11 3.65 -18.20
C PRO A 54 10.84 2.31 -18.91
N PRO A 55 11.82 1.70 -19.60
CA PRO A 55 11.59 0.41 -20.24
C PRO A 55 11.17 -0.67 -19.23
N ALA A 56 10.32 -1.59 -19.67
CA ALA A 56 9.86 -2.71 -18.85
C ALA A 56 11.06 -3.58 -18.43
N SER A 57 11.24 -3.74 -17.12
CA SER A 57 12.31 -4.52 -16.50
C SER A 57 11.97 -6.01 -16.35
N ALA A 58 10.70 -6.38 -16.48
CA ALA A 58 10.21 -7.76 -16.51
C ALA A 58 8.79 -7.81 -17.11
N ARG A 59 8.37 -9.00 -17.58
CA ARG A 59 7.01 -9.32 -18.07
C ARG A 59 6.43 -10.50 -17.31
N GLY A 60 5.15 -10.46 -16.95
CA GLY A 60 4.39 -11.58 -16.35
C GLY A 60 3.00 -11.74 -16.96
N TYR A 61 2.34 -12.89 -16.78
CA TYR A 61 0.95 -13.13 -17.26
C TYR A 61 -0.09 -12.66 -16.22
N TYR A 62 -1.39 -12.71 -16.55
CA TYR A 62 -2.50 -12.23 -15.71
C TYR A 62 -2.40 -12.67 -14.23
N LEU A 63 -2.40 -11.71 -13.31
CA LEU A 63 -2.19 -11.85 -11.87
C LEU A 63 -3.19 -10.92 -11.15
N GLU A 64 -3.83 -11.41 -10.09
CA GLU A 64 -4.91 -10.72 -9.38
C GLU A 64 -4.39 -9.66 -8.39
N PHE A 65 -3.17 -9.80 -7.86
CA PHE A 65 -2.58 -8.82 -6.95
C PHE A 65 -1.06 -8.91 -6.91
N HIS A 66 -0.42 -7.80 -6.52
CA HIS A 66 1.03 -7.63 -6.42
C HIS A 66 1.37 -7.14 -5.01
N LEU A 67 2.42 -7.66 -4.42
CA LEU A 67 2.64 -7.57 -2.98
C LEU A 67 4.09 -7.34 -2.65
N LEU A 68 4.34 -6.54 -1.64
CA LEU A 68 5.71 -6.22 -1.24
C LEU A 68 6.10 -7.08 -0.07
N LEU A 69 7.14 -7.87 -0.28
CA LEU A 69 7.87 -8.51 0.78
C LEU A 69 9.13 -7.71 1.03
N ARG A 70 9.33 -7.31 2.29
CA ARG A 70 10.69 -7.08 2.78
C ARG A 70 11.27 -8.46 3.05
N GLY A 71 12.34 -8.80 2.32
CA GLY A 71 13.07 -10.03 2.56
C GLY A 71 13.62 -10.10 3.99
N CYS A 72 13.75 -11.30 4.53
CA CYS A 72 14.40 -11.53 5.82
C CYS A 72 15.93 -11.32 5.71
N GLU A 73 16.64 -11.31 6.84
CA GLU A 73 18.11 -11.13 6.87
C GLU A 73 18.87 -12.13 5.97
N ARG A 74 18.35 -13.34 5.75
CA ARG A 74 18.97 -14.39 4.93
C ARG A 74 18.53 -14.41 3.45
N ASP A 75 17.37 -13.82 3.14
CA ASP A 75 16.87 -13.64 1.77
C ASP A 75 16.60 -12.15 1.54
N ALA A 76 17.67 -11.36 1.74
CA ALA A 76 17.64 -9.91 1.74
C ALA A 76 17.21 -9.36 0.36
N GLY A 77 16.38 -8.32 0.39
CA GLY A 77 15.94 -7.61 -0.81
C GLY A 77 14.42 -7.52 -0.92
N VAL A 78 13.97 -6.45 -1.56
CA VAL A 78 12.55 -6.24 -1.88
C VAL A 78 12.11 -7.30 -2.88
N LYS A 79 10.94 -7.89 -2.65
CA LYS A 79 10.31 -8.79 -3.62
C LYS A 79 8.90 -8.32 -3.92
N VAL A 80 8.51 -8.45 -5.18
CA VAL A 80 7.12 -8.33 -5.60
C VAL A 80 6.57 -9.74 -5.70
N VAL A 81 5.55 -10.05 -4.93
CA VAL A 81 4.83 -11.32 -5.01
C VAL A 81 3.51 -11.10 -5.68
N SER A 82 3.18 -11.96 -6.63
CA SER A 82 1.90 -11.93 -7.29
C SER A 82 1.25 -13.30 -7.23
N THR A 83 -0.07 -13.34 -7.23
CA THR A 83 -0.81 -14.60 -7.37
C THR A 83 -1.94 -14.48 -8.38
N ASP A 84 -2.42 -15.62 -8.88
CA ASP A 84 -3.55 -15.70 -9.80
C ASP A 84 -4.76 -16.44 -9.20
N ALA A 85 -5.84 -16.50 -9.97
CA ALA A 85 -7.09 -17.17 -9.62
C ALA A 85 -6.87 -18.68 -9.37
N GLU A 86 -5.88 -19.29 -10.00
CA GLU A 86 -5.47 -20.69 -9.80
C GLU A 86 -4.62 -20.92 -8.54
N ARG A 87 -4.39 -19.88 -7.72
CA ARG A 87 -3.59 -19.90 -6.47
C ARG A 87 -2.08 -20.01 -6.70
N ARG A 88 -1.61 -19.88 -7.93
CA ARG A 88 -0.16 -19.92 -8.22
C ARG A 88 0.47 -18.64 -7.75
N THR A 89 1.69 -18.73 -7.23
CA THR A 89 2.46 -17.58 -6.76
C THR A 89 3.67 -17.37 -7.65
N VAL A 90 3.94 -16.12 -7.97
CA VAL A 90 5.13 -15.65 -8.69
C VAL A 90 5.87 -14.67 -7.79
N ILE A 91 7.18 -14.82 -7.69
CA ILE A 91 8.02 -13.96 -6.87
C ILE A 91 9.06 -13.30 -7.77
N TYR A 92 8.98 -11.97 -7.90
CA TYR A 92 9.98 -11.14 -8.56
C TYR A 92 10.95 -10.58 -7.54
N ASN A 93 12.22 -10.93 -7.64
CA ASN A 93 13.29 -10.34 -6.86
C ASN A 93 13.73 -9.02 -7.50
N VAL A 94 13.48 -7.91 -6.81
CA VAL A 94 13.74 -6.56 -7.32
C VAL A 94 15.23 -6.33 -7.58
N ALA A 95 16.09 -6.75 -6.65
CA ALA A 95 17.54 -6.53 -6.75
C ALA A 95 18.16 -7.33 -7.90
N ARG A 96 17.71 -8.59 -8.07
CA ARG A 96 18.21 -9.49 -9.11
C ARG A 96 17.50 -9.33 -10.46
N ARG A 97 16.41 -8.55 -10.50
CA ARG A 97 15.51 -8.41 -11.66
C ARG A 97 15.08 -9.77 -12.24
N ALA A 98 14.83 -10.74 -11.36
CA ALA A 98 14.57 -12.12 -11.74
C ALA A 98 13.21 -12.57 -11.21
N VAL A 99 12.49 -13.35 -12.02
CA VAL A 99 11.19 -13.95 -11.66
C VAL A 99 11.40 -15.41 -11.33
N ARG A 100 10.70 -15.91 -10.30
CA ARG A 100 10.61 -17.35 -10.01
C ARG A 100 9.19 -17.75 -9.61
N GLY A 101 8.88 -19.04 -9.68
CA GLY A 101 7.69 -19.61 -9.05
C GLY A 101 7.80 -19.60 -7.53
N GLY A 102 6.66 -19.45 -6.86
CA GLY A 102 6.51 -19.54 -5.40
C GLY A 102 5.50 -20.63 -4.98
N PRO A 103 5.24 -20.78 -3.67
CA PRO A 103 4.30 -21.77 -3.15
C PRO A 103 2.86 -21.48 -3.60
N MET A 104 2.00 -22.50 -3.73
CA MET A 104 0.58 -22.27 -4.00
C MET A 104 -0.17 -21.78 -2.77
N MET A 105 -1.10 -20.83 -2.94
CA MET A 105 -2.01 -20.44 -1.86
C MET A 105 -2.94 -21.61 -1.50
N HIS A 106 -3.41 -21.64 -0.26
CA HIS A 106 -4.35 -22.66 0.19
C HIS A 106 -5.75 -22.44 -0.38
N ALA A 107 -6.17 -21.18 -0.56
CA ALA A 107 -7.50 -20.83 -1.06
C ALA A 107 -7.46 -19.71 -2.12
N PRO A 108 -8.32 -19.76 -3.13
CA PRO A 108 -8.45 -18.67 -4.11
C PRO A 108 -8.91 -17.37 -3.40
N LYS A 109 -8.59 -16.24 -4.02
CA LYS A 109 -9.05 -14.91 -3.60
C LYS A 109 -10.03 -14.35 -4.63
N ASP A 110 -10.76 -13.29 -4.28
CA ASP A 110 -11.69 -12.61 -5.21
C ASP A 110 -11.41 -11.13 -5.25
N SER A 111 -11.33 -10.51 -4.08
CA SER A 111 -10.86 -9.13 -3.96
C SER A 111 -9.91 -9.04 -2.78
N PRO A 112 -8.64 -9.45 -2.94
CA PRO A 112 -7.71 -9.44 -1.83
C PRO A 112 -7.21 -8.02 -1.51
N VAL A 113 -6.93 -7.79 -0.24
CA VAL A 113 -6.11 -6.69 0.27
C VAL A 113 -4.95 -7.27 1.06
N SER A 114 -3.85 -6.54 1.15
CA SER A 114 -2.60 -7.14 1.62
C SER A 114 -1.64 -6.16 2.24
N LEU A 115 -0.83 -6.63 3.18
CA LEU A 115 0.08 -5.76 3.90
C LEU A 115 1.35 -6.50 4.30
N ALA A 116 2.48 -5.82 4.17
CA ALA A 116 3.77 -6.28 4.68
C ALA A 116 3.92 -5.91 6.17
N VAL A 117 4.20 -6.88 7.03
CA VAL A 117 4.50 -6.64 8.45
C VAL A 117 5.67 -7.53 8.88
N GLY A 118 6.75 -6.91 9.33
CA GLY A 118 8.02 -7.60 9.60
C GLY A 118 8.54 -8.29 8.33
N ASP A 119 8.93 -9.56 8.47
CA ASP A 119 9.48 -10.38 7.39
C ASP A 119 8.41 -11.21 6.65
N GLY A 120 7.14 -10.84 6.83
CA GLY A 120 6.00 -11.55 6.28
C GLY A 120 5.01 -10.62 5.61
N MET A 121 4.12 -11.23 4.84
CA MET A 121 3.04 -10.54 4.16
C MET A 121 1.74 -11.24 4.44
N PHE A 122 0.71 -10.45 4.64
CA PHE A 122 -0.61 -10.89 5.02
C PHE A 122 -1.58 -10.55 3.90
N VAL A 123 -2.44 -11.49 3.55
CA VAL A 123 -3.43 -11.37 2.48
C VAL A 123 -4.80 -11.70 3.06
N PHE A 124 -5.69 -10.72 3.00
CA PHE A 124 -7.06 -10.78 3.49
C PHE A 124 -8.02 -10.69 2.31
N GLU A 125 -9.22 -11.27 2.46
CA GLU A 125 -10.32 -10.92 1.56
C GLU A 125 -10.83 -9.53 1.95
N ARG A 126 -10.94 -8.63 0.97
CA ARG A 126 -11.56 -7.31 1.16
C ARG A 126 -12.98 -7.44 1.68
N ARG A 127 -13.68 -8.52 1.36
CA ARG A 127 -15.02 -8.81 1.88
C ARG A 127 -15.03 -10.11 2.65
N PRO A 128 -14.65 -10.09 3.95
CA PRO A 128 -14.53 -11.29 4.77
C PRO A 128 -15.89 -11.98 4.87
N ALA A 129 -15.91 -13.30 4.73
CA ALA A 129 -17.11 -14.11 4.84
C ALA A 129 -16.76 -15.46 5.48
N SER A 130 -17.71 -16.03 6.22
CA SER A 130 -17.62 -17.43 6.65
C SER A 130 -17.66 -18.34 5.41
N GLY A 131 -16.66 -19.22 5.23
CA GLY A 131 -16.62 -20.15 4.09
C GLY A 131 -15.22 -20.68 3.77
N HIS A 132 -15.03 -21.12 2.52
CA HIS A 132 -13.78 -21.74 2.04
C HIS A 132 -12.64 -20.75 1.77
N ARG A 133 -12.93 -19.43 1.73
CA ARG A 133 -11.93 -18.38 1.52
C ARG A 133 -11.18 -18.13 2.83
N ARG A 134 -9.86 -18.21 2.77
CA ARG A 134 -8.99 -18.07 3.95
C ARG A 134 -8.18 -16.80 3.86
N PHE A 135 -7.99 -16.15 5.00
CA PHE A 135 -6.90 -15.21 5.16
C PHE A 135 -5.60 -16.00 5.27
N GLU A 136 -4.52 -15.49 4.67
CA GLU A 136 -3.26 -16.20 4.57
C GLU A 136 -2.08 -15.26 4.80
N ALA A 137 -0.95 -15.82 5.22
CA ALA A 137 0.31 -15.11 5.35
C ALA A 137 1.40 -15.85 4.58
N LEU A 138 2.18 -15.13 3.78
CA LEU A 138 3.40 -15.64 3.15
C LEU A 138 4.59 -15.29 4.05
N ARG A 139 5.33 -16.31 4.47
CA ARG A 139 6.51 -16.13 5.32
C ARG A 139 7.66 -16.99 4.83
N TYR A 140 8.88 -16.49 4.99
CA TYR A 140 10.08 -17.25 4.74
C TYR A 140 10.35 -18.20 5.91
N ASP A 141 10.61 -19.47 5.60
CA ASP A 141 11.08 -20.46 6.57
C ASP A 141 12.61 -20.61 6.43
N PRO A 142 13.40 -20.08 7.39
CA PRO A 142 14.86 -20.15 7.31
C PRO A 142 15.44 -21.57 7.34
N LEU A 143 14.68 -22.57 7.83
CA LEU A 143 15.14 -23.96 7.88
C LEU A 143 14.96 -24.66 6.55
N ARG A 144 13.93 -24.27 5.79
CA ARG A 144 13.62 -24.82 4.47
C ARG A 144 14.13 -23.95 3.33
N GLU A 145 14.66 -22.78 3.67
CA GLU A 145 15.19 -21.77 2.76
C GLU A 145 14.21 -21.32 1.67
N ASP A 146 12.89 -21.41 1.92
CA ASP A 146 11.86 -21.01 0.96
C ASP A 146 10.65 -20.35 1.65
N TRP A 147 9.76 -19.80 0.82
CA TRP A 147 8.54 -19.13 1.22
C TRP A 147 7.38 -20.10 1.29
N PHE A 148 6.51 -19.94 2.29
CA PHE A 148 5.33 -20.77 2.49
C PHE A 148 4.11 -19.93 2.84
N TRP A 149 2.96 -20.33 2.31
CA TRP A 149 1.66 -19.80 2.72
C TRP A 149 1.17 -20.49 3.99
N TYR A 150 0.65 -19.71 4.92
CA TYR A 150 0.06 -20.18 6.16
C TYR A 150 -1.33 -19.58 6.31
N GLY A 151 -2.34 -20.43 6.53
CA GLY A 151 -3.68 -19.95 6.88
C GLY A 151 -3.66 -19.20 8.21
N ILE A 152 -4.40 -18.11 8.32
CA ILE A 152 -4.60 -17.38 9.58
C ILE A 152 -6.10 -17.34 9.92
N PRO A 153 -6.46 -17.20 11.21
CA PRO A 153 -7.86 -17.16 11.60
C PRO A 153 -8.61 -16.02 10.92
N MET A 154 -9.89 -16.26 10.60
CA MET A 154 -10.79 -15.21 10.16
C MET A 154 -11.11 -14.27 11.33
N PRO A 155 -11.42 -12.98 11.07
CA PRO A 155 -11.93 -12.08 12.09
C PRO A 155 -13.18 -12.66 12.76
N PRO A 156 -13.38 -12.49 14.08
CA PRO A 156 -14.46 -13.14 14.81
C PRO A 156 -15.85 -12.71 14.32
N TYR A 157 -15.98 -11.45 13.92
CA TYR A 157 -17.26 -10.86 13.48
C TYR A 157 -17.87 -11.52 12.25
N VAL A 158 -17.11 -12.28 11.46
CA VAL A 158 -17.68 -13.01 10.30
C VAL A 158 -18.65 -14.12 10.72
N ARG A 159 -18.68 -14.46 12.02
CA ARG A 159 -19.57 -15.45 12.62
C ARG A 159 -20.71 -14.82 13.42
N ASP A 160 -20.74 -13.49 13.54
CA ASP A 160 -21.74 -12.81 14.36
C ASP A 160 -23.12 -12.89 13.70
N PRO A 161 -24.19 -13.20 14.47
CA PRO A 161 -25.55 -13.18 13.95
C PRO A 161 -25.89 -11.80 13.37
N GLY A 162 -26.28 -11.76 12.10
CA GLY A 162 -26.63 -10.52 11.41
C GLY A 162 -25.48 -9.82 10.68
N TYR A 163 -24.25 -10.35 10.74
CA TYR A 163 -23.17 -9.84 9.89
C TYR A 163 -23.54 -9.93 8.41
N ARG A 164 -23.53 -8.77 7.75
CA ARG A 164 -23.65 -8.68 6.29
C ARG A 164 -22.25 -8.56 5.72
N ARG A 165 -22.01 -9.23 4.59
CA ARG A 165 -20.69 -9.26 3.94
C ARG A 165 -20.26 -7.84 3.52
N SER A 166 -19.48 -7.19 4.39
CA SER A 166 -19.01 -5.81 4.26
C SER A 166 -17.56 -5.75 3.80
N SER A 167 -17.14 -4.57 3.33
CA SER A 167 -15.77 -4.36 2.85
C SER A 167 -14.86 -3.88 3.97
N ILE A 168 -13.63 -4.41 4.01
CA ILE A 168 -12.50 -3.80 4.70
C ILE A 168 -12.19 -2.49 3.97
N THR A 169 -12.36 -1.39 4.69
CA THR A 169 -12.21 -0.03 4.16
C THR A 169 -10.87 0.57 4.49
N ALA A 170 -10.22 0.13 5.57
CA ALA A 170 -8.89 0.58 5.97
C ALA A 170 -8.04 -0.58 6.49
N LEU A 171 -6.74 -0.55 6.19
CA LEU A 171 -5.77 -1.56 6.58
C LEU A 171 -4.42 -0.89 6.90
N THR A 172 -3.82 -1.21 8.03
CA THR A 172 -2.55 -0.59 8.40
C THR A 172 -1.71 -1.47 9.32
N PRO A 173 -0.36 -1.42 9.25
CA PRO A 173 0.48 -2.00 10.30
C PRO A 173 0.16 -1.32 11.64
N ALA A 174 0.63 -1.87 12.75
CA ALA A 174 0.56 -1.21 14.05
C ALA A 174 1.68 -1.71 14.96
N ALA A 175 1.98 -0.94 16.01
CA ALA A 175 3.01 -1.26 16.98
C ALA A 175 2.84 -2.69 17.55
N GLY A 176 3.98 -3.36 17.81
CA GLY A 176 4.00 -4.72 18.33
C GLY A 176 3.72 -5.81 17.30
N GLY A 177 3.80 -5.50 16.00
CA GLY A 177 3.55 -6.47 14.93
C GLY A 177 2.06 -6.80 14.80
N ARG A 178 1.21 -5.79 14.92
CA ARG A 178 -0.24 -5.91 14.71
C ARG A 178 -0.62 -5.38 13.34
N ILE A 179 -1.79 -5.77 12.88
CA ILE A 179 -2.42 -5.26 11.67
C ILE A 179 -3.80 -4.78 12.06
N TRP A 180 -4.10 -3.50 11.86
CA TRP A 180 -5.41 -2.93 12.13
C TRP A 180 -6.24 -2.92 10.86
N THR A 181 -7.51 -3.29 10.99
CA THR A 181 -8.49 -3.35 9.90
C THR A 181 -9.78 -2.68 10.33
N THR A 182 -10.30 -1.77 9.51
CA THR A 182 -11.66 -1.26 9.63
C THR A 182 -12.56 -2.00 8.64
N THR A 183 -13.69 -2.54 9.10
CA THR A 183 -14.74 -3.09 8.22
C THR A 183 -16.00 -2.24 8.32
N GLU A 184 -16.56 -1.90 7.16
CA GLU A 184 -17.78 -1.09 7.04
C GLU A 184 -18.94 -1.68 7.84
N GLY A 185 -19.54 -0.87 8.73
CA GLY A 185 -20.65 -1.27 9.59
C GLY A 185 -20.29 -2.24 10.72
N VAL A 186 -19.00 -2.54 10.92
CA VAL A 186 -18.51 -3.48 11.96
C VAL A 186 -17.56 -2.82 12.96
N GLY A 187 -16.76 -1.84 12.51
CA GLY A 187 -15.76 -1.16 13.35
C GLY A 187 -14.34 -1.68 13.10
N THR A 188 -13.44 -1.40 14.05
CA THR A 188 -12.01 -1.64 13.92
C THR A 188 -11.56 -2.83 14.76
N TYR A 189 -10.79 -3.73 14.14
CA TYR A 189 -10.17 -4.89 14.77
C TYR A 189 -8.66 -4.87 14.51
N SER A 190 -7.89 -5.54 15.36
CA SER A 190 -6.50 -5.86 15.06
C SER A 190 -6.18 -7.33 15.13
N PHE A 191 -5.26 -7.73 14.25
CA PHE A 191 -4.68 -9.06 14.20
C PHE A 191 -3.26 -9.03 14.77
N ASP A 192 -3.01 -9.76 15.85
CA ASP A 192 -1.67 -9.98 16.40
C ASP A 192 -0.95 -11.04 15.56
N THR A 193 0.06 -10.64 14.79
CA THR A 193 0.76 -11.54 13.85
C THR A 193 1.57 -12.63 14.55
N ARG A 194 1.91 -12.44 15.83
CA ARG A 194 2.68 -13.40 16.64
C ARG A 194 1.74 -14.39 17.33
N ARG A 195 0.69 -13.88 17.99
CA ARG A 195 -0.32 -14.71 18.68
C ARG A 195 -1.33 -15.34 17.72
N ARG A 196 -1.40 -14.86 16.49
CA ARG A 196 -2.36 -15.27 15.45
C ARG A 196 -3.80 -15.16 15.95
N SER A 197 -4.11 -14.07 16.62
CA SER A 197 -5.42 -13.83 17.24
C SER A 197 -5.94 -12.45 16.92
N TRP A 198 -7.26 -12.33 16.80
CA TRP A 198 -7.96 -11.07 16.59
C TRP A 198 -8.41 -10.47 17.92
N ARG A 199 -8.43 -9.14 17.98
CA ARG A 199 -9.10 -8.37 19.04
C ARG A 199 -9.89 -7.22 18.44
N LYS A 200 -10.98 -6.83 19.08
CA LYS A 200 -11.73 -5.61 18.73
C LYS A 200 -10.99 -4.41 19.33
N GLU A 201 -10.78 -3.38 18.54
CA GLU A 201 -10.20 -2.10 19.00
C GLU A 201 -11.28 -1.09 19.36
N GLY A 202 -12.41 -1.11 18.64
CA GLY A 202 -13.57 -0.28 18.96
C GLY A 202 -14.64 -0.32 17.86
N ASP A 203 -15.80 0.27 18.16
CA ASP A 203 -16.94 0.43 17.23
C ASP A 203 -16.80 1.63 16.29
N TRP A 204 -15.60 2.23 16.25
CA TRP A 204 -15.24 3.34 15.38
C TRP A 204 -14.44 2.86 14.16
N ALA A 205 -14.31 3.74 13.17
CA ALA A 205 -13.50 3.54 11.97
C ALA A 205 -12.17 4.29 12.06
N LEU A 206 -11.10 3.70 11.51
CA LEU A 206 -9.86 4.45 11.24
C LEU A 206 -10.18 5.72 10.44
N PRO A 207 -9.50 6.85 10.72
CA PRO A 207 -9.80 8.14 10.09
C PRO A 207 -9.30 8.26 8.64
N PHE A 208 -9.12 7.11 7.97
CA PHE A 208 -8.68 7.03 6.59
C PHE A 208 -9.23 5.79 5.89
N LEU A 209 -9.12 5.76 4.56
CA LEU A 209 -9.47 4.61 3.72
C LEU A 209 -8.22 4.06 3.02
N GLY A 210 -8.29 2.82 2.57
CA GLY A 210 -7.17 2.14 1.92
C GLY A 210 -6.06 1.75 2.91
N GLN A 211 -4.82 1.90 2.48
CA GLN A 211 -3.64 1.47 3.23
C GLN A 211 -2.86 2.66 3.77
N ALA A 212 -2.30 2.49 4.96
CA ALA A 212 -1.41 3.47 5.53
C ALA A 212 -0.02 2.88 5.78
N GLU A 213 1.01 3.67 5.48
CA GLU A 213 2.42 3.28 5.61
C GLU A 213 2.97 3.68 6.97
N HIS A 214 3.78 2.78 7.58
CA HIS A 214 4.43 3.07 8.85
C HIS A 214 5.67 3.95 8.68
N VAL A 215 5.75 5.05 9.43
CA VAL A 215 6.80 6.07 9.26
C VAL A 215 7.61 6.23 10.55
N PRO A 216 8.68 5.47 10.78
CA PRO A 216 9.42 5.57 12.02
C PRO A 216 9.97 6.99 12.22
N GLY A 217 9.54 7.67 13.30
CA GLY A 217 10.04 8.98 13.68
C GLY A 217 11.53 8.92 14.00
N ARG A 218 12.32 9.85 13.45
CA ARG A 218 13.71 10.06 13.89
C ARG A 218 13.67 10.78 15.23
N GLY A 219 14.62 10.42 16.10
CA GLY A 219 14.63 10.72 17.53
C GLY A 219 14.13 12.10 17.88
N ASP A 220 13.05 12.14 18.66
CA ASP A 220 12.63 13.15 19.65
C ASP A 220 11.33 12.68 20.36
N GLY A 221 11.18 11.38 20.60
CA GLY A 221 10.02 10.82 21.32
C GLY A 221 8.67 10.90 20.61
N LEU A 222 8.63 11.28 19.32
CA LEU A 222 7.42 11.38 18.52
C LEU A 222 7.42 10.34 17.40
N SER A 223 6.70 9.25 17.62
CA SER A 223 6.42 8.24 16.61
C SER A 223 5.27 8.73 15.73
N PHE A 224 5.56 9.09 14.48
CA PHE A 224 4.54 9.04 13.44
C PHE A 224 4.23 7.58 13.22
N GLU A 225 2.98 7.20 13.37
CA GLU A 225 2.70 5.79 13.18
C GLU A 225 2.25 5.57 11.74
N PHE A 226 1.34 6.39 11.18
CA PHE A 226 0.78 6.08 9.86
C PHE A 226 0.45 7.29 8.99
N LEU A 227 0.75 7.18 7.70
CA LEU A 227 0.33 8.15 6.68
C LEU A 227 -0.63 7.46 5.71
N ALA A 228 -1.79 8.05 5.49
CA ALA A 228 -2.83 7.50 4.61
C ALA A 228 -3.34 8.56 3.63
N VAL A 229 -3.88 8.11 2.51
CA VAL A 229 -4.60 8.95 1.57
C VAL A 229 -6.08 8.60 1.69
N GLU A 230 -6.94 9.61 1.79
CA GLU A 230 -8.43 9.55 1.88
C GLU A 230 -9.01 9.78 3.28
N CYS A 231 -10.01 10.68 3.37
CA CYS A 231 -10.75 11.03 4.58
C CYS A 231 -12.27 10.97 4.31
N ASN A 232 -12.98 10.12 5.06
CA ASN A 232 -14.43 10.00 5.30
C ASN A 232 -15.45 9.73 4.16
N GLY A 233 -16.27 8.71 4.41
CA GLY A 233 -17.73 8.75 4.22
C GLY A 233 -18.27 8.24 2.88
N TYR A 234 -17.92 8.88 1.78
CA TYR A 234 -18.28 8.46 0.42
C TYR A 234 -17.28 9.04 -0.60
N THR A 235 -16.60 8.14 -1.32
CA THR A 235 -16.25 8.26 -2.75
C THR A 235 -15.57 9.56 -3.21
N SER A 236 -14.35 9.84 -2.75
CA SER A 236 -13.44 10.63 -3.58
C SER A 236 -12.00 10.14 -3.45
N PRO A 237 -11.42 9.50 -4.49
CA PRO A 237 -10.01 9.12 -4.52
C PRO A 237 -9.03 10.31 -4.49
N ASN A 238 -9.55 11.53 -4.33
CA ASN A 238 -8.78 12.77 -4.23
C ASN A 238 -8.64 13.30 -2.79
N GLY A 239 -8.99 12.51 -1.77
CA GLY A 239 -8.87 12.95 -0.38
C GLY A 239 -7.42 13.34 -0.02
N PRO A 240 -7.24 14.24 0.97
CA PRO A 240 -5.93 14.72 1.37
C PRO A 240 -5.06 13.62 1.96
N LEU A 241 -3.76 13.87 2.00
CA LEU A 241 -2.81 13.10 2.78
C LEU A 241 -3.03 13.38 4.27
N CYS A 242 -3.07 12.36 5.11
CA CYS A 242 -3.22 12.53 6.56
C CYS A 242 -2.18 11.74 7.36
N ALA A 243 -1.81 12.28 8.52
CA ALA A 243 -0.96 11.61 9.50
C ALA A 243 -1.80 11.24 10.73
N VAL A 244 -1.71 9.99 11.17
CA VAL A 244 -2.54 9.41 12.23
C VAL A 244 -1.65 8.80 13.31
N ASP A 245 -2.00 9.06 14.55
CA ASP A 245 -1.34 8.54 15.74
C ASP A 245 -2.16 7.38 16.33
N LEU A 246 -1.86 6.13 15.92
CA LEU A 246 -2.65 4.97 16.33
C LEU A 246 -2.58 4.72 17.85
N ALA A 247 -1.51 5.12 18.52
CA ALA A 247 -1.34 4.96 19.95
C ALA A 247 -2.39 5.74 20.79
N THR A 248 -3.04 6.74 20.20
CA THR A 248 -4.10 7.53 20.86
C THR A 248 -5.48 6.89 20.82
N ALA A 249 -5.65 5.80 20.07
CA ALA A 249 -6.93 5.10 19.99
C ALA A 249 -7.28 4.45 21.34
N THR A 250 -8.57 4.48 21.67
CA THR A 250 -9.14 3.80 22.83
C THR A 250 -10.30 2.91 22.39
N ALA A 251 -10.88 2.14 23.32
CA ALA A 251 -12.08 1.36 23.03
C ALA A 251 -13.24 2.23 22.50
N ASP A 252 -13.33 3.47 22.98
CA ASP A 252 -14.46 4.37 22.73
C ASP A 252 -14.17 5.42 21.65
N SER A 253 -12.90 5.63 21.27
CA SER A 253 -12.51 6.70 20.35
C SER A 253 -11.49 6.26 19.30
N PRO A 254 -11.64 6.69 18.03
CA PRO A 254 -10.64 6.47 17.00
C PRO A 254 -9.34 7.21 17.32
N PRO A 255 -8.22 6.83 16.66
CA PRO A 255 -6.96 7.53 16.79
C PRO A 255 -7.05 8.96 16.25
N VAL A 256 -6.27 9.85 16.84
CA VAL A 256 -6.21 11.28 16.52
C VAL A 256 -5.47 11.50 15.19
N VAL A 257 -6.07 12.32 14.33
CA VAL A 257 -5.42 12.86 13.13
C VAL A 257 -4.54 14.03 13.56
N ARG A 258 -3.23 13.94 13.27
CA ARG A 258 -2.22 14.93 13.68
C ARG A 258 -1.87 15.93 12.58
N GLY A 259 -2.23 15.65 11.34
CA GLY A 259 -2.04 16.57 10.23
C GLY A 259 -2.76 16.11 8.97
N VAL A 260 -3.13 17.08 8.15
CA VAL A 260 -3.85 16.89 6.88
C VAL A 260 -3.25 17.85 5.86
N TRP A 261 -2.90 17.34 4.68
CA TRP A 261 -2.26 18.11 3.62
C TRP A 261 -2.90 17.83 2.26
N GLU A 262 -3.11 18.89 1.50
CA GLU A 262 -3.45 18.82 0.07
C GLU A 262 -2.15 18.99 -0.73
N GLU A 263 -1.43 17.90 -0.95
CA GLU A 263 -0.11 17.92 -1.60
C GLU A 263 -0.19 18.11 -3.12
N PHE A 264 -1.36 17.88 -3.73
CA PHE A 264 -1.57 18.03 -5.16
C PHE A 264 -3.00 18.42 -5.49
N LYS A 265 -3.17 19.41 -6.36
CA LYS A 265 -4.47 19.83 -6.89
C LYS A 265 -4.53 19.53 -8.38
N PRO A 266 -5.25 18.48 -8.83
CA PRO A 266 -5.34 18.17 -10.24
C PRO A 266 -6.12 19.24 -11.01
N PRO A 267 -5.91 19.35 -12.33
CA PRO A 267 -6.80 20.09 -13.21
C PRO A 267 -8.25 19.61 -13.07
N GLY A 268 -9.22 20.53 -13.12
CA GLY A 268 -10.64 20.23 -12.82
C GLY A 268 -11.33 19.24 -13.76
N GLU A 269 -10.74 18.97 -14.93
CA GLU A 269 -11.27 18.03 -15.93
C GLU A 269 -10.88 16.58 -15.64
N TRP A 270 -9.90 16.35 -14.76
CA TRP A 270 -9.33 15.04 -14.49
C TRP A 270 -10.17 14.28 -13.46
N THR A 271 -10.50 13.03 -13.77
CA THR A 271 -11.25 12.17 -12.85
C THR A 271 -10.26 11.33 -12.02
N PRO A 272 -10.22 11.49 -10.69
CA PRO A 272 -9.28 10.76 -9.85
C PRO A 272 -9.64 9.28 -9.73
N SER A 273 -8.63 8.45 -9.44
CA SER A 273 -8.75 7.03 -9.11
C SER A 273 -7.87 6.70 -7.89
N THR A 274 -8.06 5.51 -7.30
CA THR A 274 -7.51 5.13 -6.00
C THR A 274 -6.01 5.43 -5.89
N PRO A 275 -5.58 6.34 -5.00
CA PRO A 275 -4.19 6.73 -4.88
C PRO A 275 -3.35 5.62 -4.24
N SER A 276 -2.04 5.77 -4.31
CA SER A 276 -1.09 4.89 -3.62
C SER A 276 0.00 5.69 -2.95
N LEU A 277 0.54 5.16 -1.85
CA LEU A 277 1.59 5.79 -1.08
C LEU A 277 2.75 4.82 -0.95
N VAL A 278 3.96 5.33 -1.14
CA VAL A 278 5.20 4.60 -0.99
C VAL A 278 6.09 5.29 0.03
N HIS A 279 6.55 4.55 1.04
CA HIS A 279 7.59 5.00 1.95
C HIS A 279 9.00 4.63 1.46
N LEU A 280 9.85 5.64 1.28
CA LEU A 280 11.24 5.50 0.83
C LEU A 280 12.25 5.46 1.97
N GLY A 281 11.83 5.65 3.22
CA GLY A 281 12.75 5.73 4.36
C GLY A 281 13.02 7.17 4.79
N SER A 282 13.33 7.35 6.08
CA SER A 282 13.76 8.64 6.63
C SER A 282 12.76 9.78 6.41
N GLY A 283 11.45 9.50 6.51
CA GLY A 283 10.40 10.51 6.32
C GLY A 283 10.09 10.85 4.86
N LYS A 284 10.83 10.28 3.90
CA LYS A 284 10.60 10.49 2.46
C LYS A 284 9.55 9.52 1.93
N MET A 285 8.61 10.04 1.13
CA MET A 285 7.59 9.25 0.45
C MET A 285 7.33 9.75 -0.96
N CYS A 286 6.76 8.88 -1.78
CA CYS A 286 6.12 9.25 -3.03
C CYS A 286 4.62 8.98 -2.94
N VAL A 287 3.81 10.02 -3.19
CA VAL A 287 2.36 9.92 -3.35
C VAL A 287 2.07 9.76 -4.84
N PHE A 288 1.26 8.76 -5.17
CA PHE A 288 0.85 8.45 -6.53
C PHE A 288 -0.64 8.70 -6.67
N ARG A 289 -1.00 9.67 -7.50
CA ARG A 289 -2.40 9.96 -7.83
C ARG A 289 -2.66 9.61 -9.28
N PHE A 290 -3.72 8.84 -9.51
CA PHE A 290 -4.10 8.35 -10.82
C PHE A 290 -5.29 9.13 -11.33
N PHE A 291 -5.23 9.49 -12.61
CA PHE A 291 -6.25 10.30 -13.25
C PHE A 291 -6.62 9.75 -14.61
N GLN A 292 -7.91 9.83 -14.92
CA GLN A 292 -8.42 9.69 -16.29
C GLN A 292 -8.65 11.09 -16.86
N THR A 293 -8.07 11.35 -18.04
CA THR A 293 -8.05 12.71 -18.62
C THR A 293 -9.08 12.91 -19.73
N ASP A 294 -9.61 11.84 -20.34
CA ASP A 294 -10.64 11.93 -21.39
C ASP A 294 -12.00 11.44 -20.87
N ARG A 295 -13.03 12.30 -21.00
CA ARG A 295 -14.42 12.05 -20.56
C ARG A 295 -15.31 11.43 -21.64
N THR A 296 -14.91 11.50 -22.90
CA THR A 296 -15.67 10.95 -24.03
C THR A 296 -15.31 9.48 -24.17
N GLY A 297 -16.23 8.56 -23.83
CA GLY A 297 -16.03 7.10 -23.80
C GLY A 297 -15.67 6.40 -25.12
N GLY A 298 -14.80 6.99 -25.95
CA GLY A 298 -14.09 6.33 -27.04
C GLY A 298 -12.90 5.51 -26.52
N SER A 299 -12.46 4.54 -27.30
CA SER A 299 -11.55 3.44 -26.95
C SER A 299 -10.11 3.80 -26.52
N ARG A 300 -9.82 5.07 -26.21
CA ARG A 300 -8.48 5.55 -25.84
C ARG A 300 -8.53 6.22 -24.47
N ASN A 301 -8.67 5.43 -23.41
CA ASN A 301 -8.59 5.89 -22.02
C ASN A 301 -7.20 6.47 -21.74
N ARG A 302 -6.99 7.77 -21.98
CA ARG A 302 -5.75 8.45 -21.61
C ARG A 302 -5.69 8.54 -20.08
N ARG A 303 -4.68 7.88 -19.51
CA ARG A 303 -4.41 7.86 -18.08
C ARG A 303 -3.14 8.63 -17.79
N VAL A 304 -3.13 9.28 -16.64
CA VAL A 304 -1.98 9.98 -16.11
C VAL A 304 -1.77 9.54 -14.67
N VAL A 305 -0.53 9.25 -14.31
CA VAL A 305 -0.11 9.17 -12.91
C VAL A 305 0.70 10.41 -12.58
N VAL A 306 0.36 11.06 -11.48
CA VAL A 306 1.15 12.14 -10.89
C VAL A 306 1.88 11.55 -9.69
N ILE A 307 3.20 11.71 -9.72
CA ILE A 307 4.10 11.28 -8.67
C ILE A 307 4.53 12.53 -7.93
N THR A 308 4.11 12.70 -6.68
CA THR A 308 4.50 13.81 -5.82
C THR A 308 5.42 13.29 -4.72
N ALA A 309 6.65 13.78 -4.70
CA ALA A 309 7.55 13.50 -3.58
C ALA A 309 7.20 14.39 -2.39
N VAL A 310 7.15 13.80 -1.21
CA VAL A 310 6.90 14.50 0.06
C VAL A 310 7.90 14.05 1.11
N GLU A 311 8.29 14.96 1.98
CA GLU A 311 9.14 14.69 3.13
C GLU A 311 8.43 15.15 4.40
N VAL A 312 8.22 14.23 5.32
CA VAL A 312 7.53 14.47 6.59
C VAL A 312 8.54 14.47 7.72
N SER A 313 8.45 15.49 8.57
CA SER A 313 9.30 15.69 9.75
C SER A 313 8.46 16.11 10.95
N ALA A 314 8.88 15.72 12.15
CA ALA A 314 8.33 16.20 13.42
C ALA A 314 9.33 17.14 14.04
N HIS A 315 8.86 18.30 14.49
CA HIS A 315 9.63 19.18 15.36
C HIS A 315 8.69 19.68 16.45
N ASP A 316 9.06 19.52 17.72
CA ASP A 316 8.32 20.03 18.89
C ASP A 316 6.84 19.60 18.97
N GLY A 317 6.50 18.40 18.50
CA GLY A 317 5.12 17.90 18.50
C GLY A 317 4.29 18.33 17.29
N GLU A 318 4.81 19.21 16.43
CA GLU A 318 4.18 19.60 15.17
C GLU A 318 4.68 18.75 13.99
N ILE A 319 3.74 18.36 13.14
CA ILE A 319 4.06 17.63 11.90
C ILE A 319 4.23 18.63 10.76
N LYS A 320 5.42 18.64 10.16
CA LYS A 320 5.70 19.44 8.97
C LYS A 320 5.88 18.51 7.78
N MET A 321 5.10 18.76 6.73
CA MET A 321 5.24 18.12 5.43
C MET A 321 5.81 19.12 4.43
N VAL A 322 6.88 18.73 3.75
CA VAL A 322 7.48 19.47 2.66
C VAL A 322 7.14 18.76 1.36
N LYS A 323 6.39 19.45 0.49
CA LYS A 323 6.17 19.02 -0.89
C LYS A 323 7.43 19.31 -1.70
N HIS A 324 7.90 18.31 -2.43
CA HIS A 324 8.97 18.45 -3.43
C HIS A 324 8.37 18.46 -4.84
N ARG A 325 9.08 17.96 -5.85
CA ARG A 325 8.59 17.97 -7.23
C ARG A 325 7.46 16.98 -7.45
N SER A 326 6.49 17.41 -8.26
CA SER A 326 5.49 16.54 -8.88
C SER A 326 5.85 16.30 -10.34
N LYS A 327 5.74 15.06 -10.82
CA LYS A 327 5.91 14.75 -12.25
C LYS A 327 4.80 13.86 -12.75
N SER A 328 4.38 14.07 -14.00
CA SER A 328 3.41 13.19 -14.66
C SER A 328 4.07 12.15 -15.55
N ILE A 329 3.50 10.95 -15.56
CA ILE A 329 3.70 9.96 -16.61
C ILE A 329 2.37 9.80 -17.34
N ARG A 330 2.38 10.08 -18.65
CA ARG A 330 1.22 9.93 -19.53
C ARG A 330 1.34 8.60 -20.28
N PHE A 331 0.26 7.82 -20.31
CA PHE A 331 0.24 6.55 -21.01
C PHE A 331 -0.48 6.72 -22.35
N GLN A 332 0.19 6.38 -23.47
CA GLN A 332 -0.41 6.37 -24.79
C GLN A 332 -0.99 4.98 -25.08
N GLU A 333 -2.29 4.97 -25.40
CA GLU A 333 -3.10 3.89 -25.98
C GLU A 333 -2.88 2.41 -25.63
N HIS A 334 -3.98 1.81 -25.19
CA HIS A 334 -4.24 0.40 -24.88
C HIS A 334 -3.73 -0.07 -23.51
N LEU A 335 -4.65 0.05 -22.55
CA LEU A 335 -5.00 -1.01 -21.59
C LEU A 335 -4.06 -1.22 -20.39
N GLY A 336 -3.40 -0.16 -19.95
CA GLY A 336 -2.76 -0.06 -18.64
C GLY A 336 -3.70 0.18 -17.46
N HIS A 337 -3.98 -0.84 -16.66
CA HIS A 337 -4.29 -0.61 -15.24
C HIS A 337 -2.98 -0.49 -14.46
N ILE A 338 -2.84 0.58 -13.68
CA ILE A 338 -1.72 0.73 -12.74
C ILE A 338 -2.17 0.06 -11.46
N THR A 339 -1.55 -1.05 -11.11
CA THR A 339 -2.04 -1.86 -10.00
C THR A 339 -1.37 -1.45 -8.71
N TRP A 340 -0.04 -1.24 -8.69
CA TRP A 340 0.72 -0.91 -7.48
C TRP A 340 2.04 -0.23 -7.78
N ILE A 341 2.53 0.52 -6.78
CA ILE A 341 3.78 1.25 -6.81
C ILE A 341 4.59 1.02 -5.50
N LEU A 342 5.92 0.89 -5.60
CA LEU A 342 6.84 0.37 -4.56
C LEU A 342 7.68 1.41 -3.83
#